data_AF-A0A2S9GQP6-F1
#
_entry.id   AF-A0A2S9GQP6-F1
#
_cell.length_a   1.000
_cell.length_b   1.000
_cell.length_c   1.000
_cell.angle_alpha   90.00
_cell.angle_beta   90.00
_cell.angle_gamma   90.00
#
_symmetry.space_group_name_H-M   'P 1'
#
loop_
_entity.id
_entity.type
_entity.pdbx_description
1 polymer ?
#
loop_
_entity_poly.entity_id
_entity_poly.type
_entity_poly.pdbx_seq_one_letter_code
_entity_poly.pdbx_strand_id
1 'polypeptide(L)' 'GVGLARMEFIISEYIKVHPLALLHPERVADAEARQTIARLVHGYANGGDFFVERLSEGIGTIAAAFWPKPV' A
#
# COMPACT_ATOMS: atom_id res chain seq x y z
N GLY A 1 -19.73 13.66 -0.55
CA GLY A 1 -18.81 12.87 -1.36
C GLY A 1 -17.40 13.27 -1.01
N VAL A 2 -16.42 12.70 -1.69
CA VAL A 2 -15.02 13.11 -1.59
C VAL A 2 -14.68 13.86 -2.88
N GLY A 3 -14.14 15.07 -2.77
CA GLY A 3 -13.79 15.89 -3.93
C GLY A 3 -12.41 15.56 -4.52
N LEU A 4 -11.52 15.00 -3.70
CA LEU A 4 -10.20 14.54 -4.09
C LEU A 4 -9.69 13.54 -3.04
N ALA A 5 -9.73 12.24 -3.35
CA ALA A 5 -9.09 11.22 -2.54
C ALA A 5 -7.59 11.15 -2.91
N ARG A 6 -6.71 11.37 -1.93
CA ARG A 6 -5.26 11.32 -2.13
C ARG A 6 -4.70 9.95 -1.79
N MET A 7 -4.18 9.28 -2.80
CA MET A 7 -3.55 7.95 -2.66
C MET A 7 -2.31 7.96 -1.77
N GLU A 8 -1.57 9.08 -1.74
CA GLU A 8 -0.31 9.21 -0.99
C GLU A 8 -0.49 8.90 0.50
N PHE A 9 -1.63 9.28 1.10
CA PHE A 9 -1.92 8.94 2.49
C PHE A 9 -2.10 7.45 2.70
N ILE A 10 -2.70 6.74 1.74
CA ILE A 10 -2.86 5.29 1.83
C ILE A 10 -1.49 4.61 1.79
N ILE A 11 -0.62 5.10 0.91
CA ILE A 11 0.74 4.59 0.77
C ILE A 11 1.55 4.84 2.06
N SER A 12 1.52 6.06 2.59
CA SER A 12 2.30 6.42 3.79
C SER A 12 1.80 5.74 5.06
N GLU A 13 0.49 5.64 5.26
CA GLU A 13 -0.08 5.14 6.54
C GLU A 13 -0.31 3.63 6.56
N TYR A 14 -0.76 3.02 5.45
CA TYR A 14 -1.13 1.60 5.43
C TYR A 14 -0.07 0.72 4.77
N ILE A 15 0.57 1.20 3.70
CA ILE A 15 1.54 0.40 2.93
C ILE A 15 2.95 0.55 3.51
N LYS A 16 3.34 1.76 3.94
CA LYS A 16 4.59 2.10 4.65
C LYS A 16 5.89 1.78 3.90
N VAL A 17 5.82 1.40 2.62
CA VAL A 17 6.96 1.02 1.79
C VAL A 17 6.82 1.65 0.42
N HIS A 18 7.91 2.19 -0.10
CA HIS A 18 7.96 2.71 -1.47
C HIS A 18 7.66 1.58 -2.48
N PRO A 19 6.81 1.78 -3.51
CA PRO A 19 6.43 0.71 -4.45
C PRO A 19 7.61 0.02 -5.13
N LEU A 20 8.63 0.77 -5.55
CA LEU A 20 9.85 0.18 -6.13
C LEU A 20 10.63 -0.71 -5.15
N ALA A 21 10.56 -0.45 -3.84
CA ALA A 21 11.20 -1.29 -2.83
C ALA A 21 10.40 -2.58 -2.58
N LEU A 22 9.09 -2.58 -2.84
CA LEU A 22 8.26 -3.78 -2.83
C LEU A 22 8.48 -4.65 -4.08
N LEU A 23 8.68 -4.02 -5.23
CA LEU A 23 8.95 -4.73 -6.50
C LEU A 23 10.39 -5.23 -6.62
N HIS A 24 11.33 -4.49 -6.04
CA HIS A 24 12.77 -4.78 -6.11
C HIS A 24 13.43 -4.75 -4.72
N PRO A 25 13.02 -5.61 -3.77
CA PRO A 25 13.59 -5.64 -2.43
C PRO A 25 15.10 -5.93 -2.43
N GLU A 26 15.61 -6.63 -3.45
CA GLU A 26 17.04 -6.91 -3.65
C GLU A 26 17.88 -5.66 -3.93
N ARG A 27 17.26 -4.56 -4.39
CA ARG A 27 17.93 -3.28 -4.67
C ARG A 27 17.98 -2.36 -3.46
N VAL A 28 17.35 -2.73 -2.35
CA VAL A 28 17.37 -1.96 -1.11
C VAL A 28 18.70 -2.23 -0.39
N ALA A 29 19.55 -1.20 -0.25
CA ALA A 29 20.88 -1.37 0.32
C ALA A 29 20.84 -1.74 1.82
N ASP A 30 19.92 -1.13 2.56
CA ASP A 30 19.75 -1.36 3.99
C ASP A 30 19.17 -2.76 4.27
N ALA A 31 19.87 -3.53 5.11
CA ALA A 31 19.47 -4.87 5.50
C ALA A 31 18.26 -4.89 6.45
N GLU A 32 18.15 -3.90 7.35
CA GLU A 32 17.03 -3.78 8.28
C GLU A 32 15.75 -3.41 7.52
N ALA A 33 15.85 -2.46 6.59
CA ALA A 33 14.75 -2.13 5.68
C ALA A 33 14.30 -3.35 4.87
N ARG A 34 15.23 -4.15 4.33
CA ARG A 34 14.88 -5.40 3.60
C ARG A 34 14.14 -6.40 4.48
N GLN A 35 14.59 -6.61 5.71
CA GLN A 35 13.89 -7.50 6.66
C GLN A 35 12.50 -6.97 6.99
N THR A 36 12.36 -5.65 7.16
CA THR A 36 11.07 -5.01 7.38
C THR A 36 10.12 -5.23 6.21
N ILE A 37 10.59 -5.06 4.97
CA ILE A 37 9.83 -5.32 3.76
C ILE A 37 9.40 -6.80 3.72
N ALA A 38 10.33 -7.73 3.93
CA ALA A 38 10.04 -9.17 3.93
C ALA A 38 8.97 -9.56 4.96
N ARG A 39 8.99 -8.93 6.14
CA ARG A 39 7.97 -9.12 7.19
C ARG A 39 6.61 -8.55 6.80
N LEU A 40 6.58 -7.37 6.15
CA LEU A 40 5.33 -6.73 5.74
C LEU A 40 4.62 -7.51 4.63
N VAL A 41 5.38 -8.03 3.67
CA VAL A 41 4.83 -8.81 2.53
C VAL A 41 4.64 -10.29 2.87
N HIS A 42 4.88 -10.70 4.11
CA HIS A 42 4.73 -12.09 4.52
C HIS A 42 3.29 -12.57 4.31
N GLY A 43 3.13 -13.69 3.61
CA GLY A 43 1.82 -14.25 3.25
C GLY A 43 1.30 -13.80 1.88
N TYR A 44 1.97 -12.86 1.22
CA TYR A 44 1.69 -12.49 -0.17
C TYR A 44 2.65 -13.22 -1.12
N ALA A 45 2.21 -13.48 -2.35
CA ALA A 45 3.06 -14.13 -3.34
C ALA A 45 4.21 -13.21 -3.81
N ASN A 46 3.97 -11.89 -3.83
CA ASN A 46 4.99 -10.88 -4.09
C ASN A 46 4.58 -9.52 -3.49
N GLY A 47 5.53 -8.57 -3.46
CA GLY A 47 5.27 -7.22 -2.92
C GLY A 47 4.30 -6.37 -3.74
N GLY A 48 4.12 -6.69 -5.03
CA GLY A 48 3.11 -6.06 -5.88
C GLY A 48 1.69 -6.44 -5.45
N ASP A 49 1.44 -7.71 -5.14
CA ASP A 49 0.14 -8.19 -4.64
C ASP A 49 -0.21 -7.53 -3.30
N PHE A 50 0.77 -7.45 -2.38
CA PHE A 50 0.62 -6.70 -1.13
C PHE A 50 0.22 -5.24 -1.38
N PHE A 51 0.89 -4.57 -2.32
CA PHE A 51 0.61 -3.18 -2.64
C PHE A 51 -0.82 -3.00 -3.19
N VAL A 52 -1.22 -3.83 -4.16
CA VAL A 52 -2.54 -3.75 -4.80
C VAL A 52 -3.64 -3.99 -3.78
N GLU A 53 -3.54 -5.04 -2.96
CA GLU A 53 -4.56 -5.37 -1.97
C GLU A 53 -4.73 -4.24 -0.95
N ARG A 54 -3.64 -3.76 -0.34
CA ARG A 54 -3.70 -2.68 0.66
C ARG A 54 -4.20 -1.36 0.09
N LEU A 55 -3.81 -1.05 -1.14
CA LEU A 55 -4.32 0.13 -1.82
C LEU A 55 -5.82 0.03 -2.09
N SER A 56 -6.28 -1.12 -2.59
CA SER A 56 -7.70 -1.39 -2.83
C SER A 56 -8.52 -1.34 -1.55
N GLU A 57 -8.04 -1.89 -0.44
CA GLU A 57 -8.68 -1.77 0.88
C GLU A 57 -8.83 -0.32 1.33
N GLY A 58 -7.76 0.48 1.20
CA GLY A 58 -7.78 1.89 1.59
C GLY A 58 -8.77 2.72 0.77
N ILE A 59 -8.74 2.58 -0.56
CA ILE A 59 -9.67 3.28 -1.45
C ILE A 59 -11.11 2.79 -1.21
N GLY A 60 -11.30 1.47 -1.10
CA GLY A 60 -12.60 0.86 -0.85
C GLY A 60 -13.24 1.33 0.46
N THR A 61 -12.43 1.47 1.51
CA THR A 61 -12.90 2.01 2.81
C THR A 61 -13.39 3.44 2.66
N ILE A 62 -12.65 4.30 1.95
CA ILE A 62 -13.07 5.68 1.68
C ILE A 62 -14.36 5.68 0.86
N ALA A 63 -14.42 4.93 -0.25
CA ALA A 63 -15.59 4.86 -1.12
C ALA A 63 -16.84 4.38 -0.36
N ALA A 64 -16.71 3.32 0.44
CA ALA A 64 -17.80 2.75 1.23
C ALA A 64 -18.34 3.75 2.26
N ALA A 65 -17.47 4.51 2.93
CA ALA A 65 -17.87 5.48 3.95
C ALA A 65 -18.74 6.63 3.38
N PHE A 66 -18.60 6.95 2.09
CA PHE A 66 -19.33 8.05 1.45
C PHE A 66 -20.45 7.59 0.52
N TRP A 67 -20.65 6.30 0.31
CA TRP A 67 -21.73 5.76 -0.53
C TRP A 67 -23.12 6.26 -0.09
N PRO A 68 -24.03 6.64 -1.02
CA PRO A 68 -23.91 6.63 -2.49
C PRO A 68 -23.40 7.95 -3.08
N LYS A 69 -22.77 8.81 -2.27
CA LYS A 69 -22.22 10.09 -2.75
C LYS A 69 -20.95 9.83 -3.58
N PRO A 70 -20.66 10.67 -4.60
CA PRO A 70 -19.47 10.51 -5.43
C PRO A 70 -18.18 10.64 -4.61
N VAL A 71 -17.14 9.93 -5.03
CA VAL A 71 -15.79 9.90 -4.45
C VAL A 71 -14.76 10.01 -5.58
#